data_AF-A0A936LNV9-F1
#
_entry.id   AF-A0A936LNV9-F1
#
_cell.length_a   1.000
_cell.length_b   1.000
_cell.length_c   1.000
_cell.angle_alpha   90.00
_cell.angle_beta   90.00
_cell.angle_gamma   90.00
#
_symmetry.space_group_name_H-M   'P 1'
#
loop_
_entity.id
_entity.type
_entity.pdbx_description
1 polymer ?
#
loop_
_entity_poly.entity_id
_entity_poly.type
_entity_poly.pdbx_seq_one_letter_code
_entity_poly.pdbx_strand_id
1 'polypeptide(L)'
;MSKRWGVAALVALAVGSGALREFLFVNLNYQLDHVARGTPFSYAHSLFQGWTQGIGTTGLTALKWAASFFFILLMTGLSVVAARLLFGDHRYLRLIAVAVCCVALLALLLHALSLEMAAVKLLHALQYPVILLALVLVRPLARS
;
A
#
# COMPACT_ATOMS: atom_id res chain seq x y z
N MET A 1 -0.61 -28.04 1.80
CA MET A 1 -0.31 -27.07 2.88
C MET A 1 -1.58 -26.80 3.68
N SER A 2 -1.56 -26.83 5.02
CA SER A 2 -2.79 -26.62 5.79
C SER A 2 -3.30 -25.18 5.61
N LYS A 3 -4.63 -24.96 5.64
CA LYS A 3 -5.23 -23.62 5.53
C LYS A 3 -4.65 -22.63 6.56
N ARG A 4 -4.20 -23.13 7.73
CA ARG A 4 -3.56 -22.31 8.78
C ARG A 4 -2.21 -21.76 8.33
N TRP A 5 -1.35 -22.61 7.76
CA TRP A 5 -0.06 -22.18 7.21
C TRP A 5 -0.20 -21.22 6.03
N GLY A 6 -1.20 -21.42 5.17
CA GLY A 6 -1.50 -20.48 4.08
C GLY A 6 -1.90 -19.09 4.58
N VAL A 7 -2.75 -19.02 5.62
CA VAL A 7 -3.14 -17.73 6.22
C VAL A 7 -1.95 -17.07 6.91
N ALA A 8 -1.15 -17.83 7.66
CA ALA A 8 0.04 -17.30 8.32
C ALA A 8 1.05 -16.72 7.30
N ALA A 9 1.29 -17.42 6.20
CA ALA A 9 2.15 -16.94 5.12
C ALA A 9 1.60 -15.65 4.49
N LEU A 10 0.29 -15.56 4.24
CA LEU A 10 -0.33 -14.34 3.70
C LEU A 10 -0.18 -13.16 4.65
N VAL A 11 -0.40 -13.36 5.95
CA VAL A 11 -0.20 -12.31 6.96
C VAL A 11 1.26 -11.88 7.00
N ALA A 12 2.20 -12.81 7.02
CA ALA A 12 3.62 -12.50 7.01
C ALA A 12 4.04 -11.70 5.77
N LEU A 13 3.56 -12.10 4.58
CA LEU A 13 3.79 -11.37 3.33
C LEU A 13 3.19 -9.96 3.37
N ALA A 14 1.98 -9.81 3.90
CA ALA A 14 1.30 -8.53 4.00
C ALA A 14 2.01 -7.58 4.98
N VAL A 15 2.44 -8.07 6.14
CA VAL A 15 3.22 -7.30 7.12
C VAL A 15 4.59 -6.94 6.56
N GLY A 16 5.31 -7.90 5.96
CA GLY A 16 6.61 -7.65 5.34
C GLY A 16 6.53 -6.63 4.20
N SER A 17 5.47 -6.70 3.40
CA SER A 17 5.19 -5.73 2.34
C SER A 17 4.84 -4.35 2.90
N GLY A 18 4.12 -4.27 4.03
CA GLY A 18 3.89 -3.03 4.76
C GLY A 18 5.18 -2.38 5.29
N ALA A 19 6.10 -3.18 5.83
CA ALA A 19 7.41 -2.71 6.27
C ALA A 19 8.28 -2.20 5.10
N LEU A 20 8.31 -2.96 4.00
CA LEU A 20 9.01 -2.55 2.77
C LEU A 20 8.42 -1.24 2.22
N ARG A 21 7.09 -1.12 2.20
CA ARG A 21 6.38 0.09 1.79
C ARG A 21 6.83 1.28 2.64
N GLU A 22 6.84 1.14 3.96
CA GLU A 22 7.25 2.21 4.86
C GLU A 22 8.70 2.65 4.57
N PHE A 23 9.61 1.69 4.45
CA PHE A 23 11.00 1.96 4.08
C PHE A 23 11.09 2.74 2.77
N LEU A 24 10.41 2.29 1.71
CA LEU A 24 10.48 2.95 0.41
C LEU A 24 9.91 4.38 0.44
N PHE A 25 8.74 4.58 1.06
CA PHE A 25 8.08 5.88 1.07
C PHE A 25 8.77 6.92 1.95
N VAL A 26 9.31 6.51 3.10
CA VAL A 26 10.11 7.40 3.96
C VAL A 26 11.34 7.89 3.19
N ASN A 27 12.09 6.97 2.58
CA ASN A 27 13.30 7.32 1.83
C ASN A 27 12.99 8.13 0.58
N LEU A 28 11.90 7.83 -0.12
CA LEU A 28 11.47 8.59 -1.29
C LEU A 28 11.06 10.02 -0.93
N ASN A 29 10.39 10.22 0.22
CA ASN A 29 10.06 11.54 0.71
C ASN A 29 11.32 12.34 1.09
N TYR A 30 12.29 11.72 1.77
CA TYR A 30 13.57 12.38 2.05
C TYR A 30 14.32 12.77 0.78
N GLN A 31 14.35 11.89 -0.22
CA GLN A 31 15.02 12.19 -1.48
C GLN A 31 14.28 13.29 -2.26
N LEU A 32 12.95 13.27 -2.29
CA LEU A 32 12.13 14.32 -2.89
C LEU A 32 12.41 15.68 -2.24
N ASP A 33 12.44 15.73 -0.91
CA ASP A 33 12.70 16.96 -0.16
C ASP A 33 14.12 17.49 -0.45
N HIS A 34 15.11 16.61 -0.45
CA HIS A 34 16.50 16.96 -0.78
C HIS A 34 16.64 17.55 -2.19
N VAL A 35 16.08 16.88 -3.20
CA VAL A 35 16.17 17.34 -4.60
C VAL A 35 15.33 18.59 -4.83
N ALA A 36 14.15 18.72 -4.20
CA ALA A 36 13.27 19.87 -4.38
C ALA A 36 13.80 21.14 -3.71
N ARG A 37 14.46 21.02 -2.54
CA ARG A 37 14.97 22.17 -1.78
C ARG A 37 16.46 22.42 -1.97
N GLY A 38 17.19 21.50 -2.61
CA GLY A 38 18.64 21.59 -2.75
C GLY A 38 19.37 21.56 -1.40
N THR A 39 18.89 20.74 -0.45
CA THR A 39 19.53 20.66 0.88
C THR A 39 20.96 20.12 0.76
N PRO A 40 21.88 20.47 1.69
CA PRO A 40 23.26 20.01 1.62
C PRO A 40 23.43 18.48 1.80
N PHE A 41 22.44 17.81 2.40
CA PHE A 41 22.45 16.36 2.61
C PHE A 41 21.04 15.77 2.47
N SER A 42 20.97 14.49 2.08
CA SER A 42 19.75 13.69 2.06
C SER A 42 19.70 12.76 3.27
N TYR A 43 18.54 12.70 3.94
CA TYR A 43 18.28 11.74 5.02
C TYR A 43 17.82 10.37 4.52
N ALA A 44 17.70 10.20 3.19
CA ALA A 44 17.40 8.89 2.63
C ALA A 44 18.54 7.90 2.92
N HIS A 45 18.21 6.63 3.09
CA HIS A 45 19.16 5.54 3.26
C HIS A 45 20.11 5.47 2.06
N SER A 46 21.41 5.25 2.30
CA SER A 46 22.47 5.27 1.27
C SER A 46 22.17 4.35 0.08
N LEU A 47 21.67 3.14 0.34
CA LEU A 47 21.21 2.21 -0.70
C LEU A 47 20.13 2.84 -1.61
N PHE A 48 19.15 3.53 -1.01
CA PHE A 48 18.07 4.18 -1.76
C PHE A 48 18.58 5.38 -2.56
N GLN A 49 19.53 6.15 -1.99
CA GLN A 49 20.20 7.23 -2.72
C GLN A 49 20.91 6.69 -3.96
N GLY A 50 21.59 5.53 -3.86
CA GLY A 50 22.22 4.88 -5.01
C GLY A 50 21.25 4.53 -6.14
N TRP A 51 20.04 4.08 -5.81
CA TRP A 51 19.00 3.77 -6.81
C TRP A 51 18.35 5.00 -7.45
N THR A 52 18.38 6.13 -6.74
CA THR A 52 17.67 7.35 -7.15
C THR A 52 18.60 8.49 -7.56
N GLN A 53 19.90 8.20 -7.66
CA GLN A 53 20.91 9.16 -8.05
C GLN A 53 20.61 9.71 -9.45
N GLY A 54 20.62 11.04 -9.57
CA GLY A 54 20.34 11.73 -10.83
C GLY A 54 18.86 11.81 -11.21
N ILE A 55 17.94 11.22 -10.44
CA ILE A 55 16.50 11.35 -10.70
C ILE A 55 16.00 12.70 -10.15
N GLY A 56 15.45 13.52 -11.04
CA GLY A 56 14.83 14.81 -10.66
C GLY A 56 13.48 14.66 -9.95
N THR A 57 12.94 15.77 -9.45
CA THR A 57 11.67 15.82 -8.68
C THR A 57 10.49 15.16 -9.42
N THR A 58 10.35 15.40 -10.72
CA THR A 58 9.30 14.78 -11.55
C THR A 58 9.42 13.26 -11.58
N GLY A 59 10.63 12.73 -11.76
CA GLY A 59 10.88 11.29 -11.80
C GLY A 59 10.63 10.63 -10.44
N LEU A 60 11.07 11.27 -9.36
CA LEU A 60 10.81 10.79 -7.99
C LEU A 60 9.31 10.82 -7.64
N THR A 61 8.59 11.84 -8.12
CA THR A 61 7.13 11.94 -7.94
C THR A 61 6.42 10.83 -8.71
N ALA A 62 6.83 10.56 -9.95
CA ALA A 62 6.32 9.46 -10.74
C ALA A 62 6.58 8.10 -10.06
N LEU A 63 7.78 7.89 -9.52
CA LEU A 63 8.12 6.70 -8.72
C LEU A 63 7.20 6.56 -7.49
N LYS A 64 6.86 7.67 -6.82
CA LYS A 64 5.96 7.67 -5.66
C LYS A 64 4.55 7.20 -6.03
N TRP A 65 4.03 7.69 -7.16
CA TRP A 65 2.74 7.27 -7.68
C TRP A 65 2.76 5.81 -8.15
N ALA A 66 3.81 5.41 -8.87
CA ALA A 66 3.99 4.03 -9.32
C ALA A 66 4.07 3.05 -8.15
N ALA A 67 4.86 3.37 -7.12
CA ALA A 67 4.95 2.59 -5.89
C ALA A 67 3.60 2.53 -5.16
N SER A 68 2.88 3.66 -5.09
CA SER A 68 1.55 3.71 -4.45
C SER A 68 0.57 2.76 -5.15
N PHE A 69 0.52 2.82 -6.48
CA PHE A 69 -0.32 1.95 -7.29
C PHE A 69 0.06 0.48 -7.13
N PHE A 70 1.36 0.16 -7.17
CA PHE A 70 1.86 -1.19 -6.95
C PHE A 70 1.42 -1.75 -5.59
N PHE A 71 1.59 -1.00 -4.50
CA PHE A 71 1.20 -1.48 -3.16
C PHE A 71 -0.32 -1.61 -3.00
N ILE A 72 -1.12 -0.76 -3.64
CA ILE A 72 -2.59 -0.91 -3.67
C ILE A 72 -2.95 -2.23 -4.37
N LEU A 73 -2.38 -2.51 -5.54
CA LEU A 73 -2.63 -3.75 -6.26
C LEU A 73 -2.17 -4.98 -5.47
N LEU A 74 -0.99 -4.91 -4.86
CA LEU A 74 -0.44 -5.98 -4.04
C LEU A 74 -1.35 -6.29 -2.85
N MET A 75 -1.75 -5.26 -2.07
CA MET A 75 -2.63 -5.46 -0.91
C MET A 75 -4.03 -5.93 -1.31
N THR A 76 -4.55 -5.43 -2.43
CA THR A 76 -5.82 -5.91 -3.00
C THR A 76 -5.72 -7.38 -3.38
N GLY A 77 -4.66 -7.77 -4.09
CA GLY A 77 -4.40 -9.15 -4.49
C GLY A 77 -4.26 -10.08 -3.29
N LEU A 78 -3.47 -9.70 -2.28
CA LEU A 78 -3.33 -10.45 -1.04
C LEU A 78 -4.67 -10.58 -0.31
N SER A 79 -5.49 -9.52 -0.28
CA SER A 79 -6.83 -9.54 0.34
C SER A 79 -7.79 -10.48 -0.39
N VAL A 80 -7.75 -10.52 -1.73
CA VAL A 80 -8.54 -11.45 -2.54
C VAL A 80 -8.11 -12.90 -2.29
N VAL A 81 -6.80 -13.17 -2.27
CA VAL A 81 -6.27 -14.51 -1.96
C VAL A 81 -6.65 -14.94 -0.54
N ALA A 82 -6.57 -14.01 0.43
CA ALA A 82 -7.00 -14.27 1.80
C ALA A 82 -8.49 -14.60 1.88
N ALA A 83 -9.36 -13.80 1.25
CA ALA A 83 -10.80 -14.08 1.21
C ALA A 83 -11.08 -15.47 0.59
N ARG A 84 -10.39 -15.81 -0.50
CA ARG A 84 -10.54 -17.11 -1.17
C ARG A 84 -10.06 -18.27 -0.30
N LEU A 85 -8.97 -18.11 0.45
CA LEU A 85 -8.44 -19.13 1.35
C LEU A 85 -9.34 -19.33 2.59
N LEU A 86 -9.91 -18.24 3.10
CA LEU A 86 -10.74 -18.23 4.31
C LEU A 86 -12.16 -18.73 4.06
N PHE A 87 -12.80 -18.23 3.01
CA PHE A 87 -14.23 -18.44 2.73
C PHE A 87 -14.48 -19.38 1.55
N GLY A 88 -13.47 -19.62 0.69
CA GLY A 88 -13.62 -20.48 -0.50
C GLY A 88 -14.42 -19.85 -1.65
N ASP A 89 -14.85 -18.59 -1.52
CA ASP A 89 -15.77 -17.95 -2.45
C ASP A 89 -15.11 -16.79 -3.22
N HIS A 90 -15.50 -16.65 -4.49
CA HIS A 90 -15.09 -15.58 -5.41
C HIS A 90 -15.92 -14.30 -5.27
N ARG A 91 -17.09 -14.37 -4.61
CA ARG A 91 -18.01 -13.23 -4.45
C ARG A 91 -17.35 -12.02 -3.80
N TYR A 92 -16.40 -12.24 -2.89
CA TYR A 92 -15.66 -11.18 -2.22
C TYR A 92 -14.71 -10.42 -3.17
N LEU A 93 -14.33 -10.96 -4.33
CA LEU A 93 -13.47 -10.26 -5.29
C LEU A 93 -14.12 -8.98 -5.77
N ARG A 94 -15.39 -9.05 -6.21
CA ARG A 94 -16.12 -7.87 -6.69
C ARG A 94 -16.29 -6.83 -5.59
N LEU A 95 -16.63 -7.28 -4.38
CA LEU A 95 -16.79 -6.40 -3.23
C LEU A 95 -15.47 -5.68 -2.88
N ILE A 96 -14.36 -6.41 -2.79
CA ILE A 96 -13.04 -5.85 -2.51
C ILE A 96 -12.65 -4.87 -3.62
N ALA A 97 -12.79 -5.26 -4.88
CA ALA A 97 -12.43 -4.41 -6.02
C ALA A 97 -13.25 -3.11 -6.04
N VAL A 98 -14.58 -3.19 -5.86
CA VAL A 98 -15.45 -2.01 -5.81
C VAL A 98 -15.09 -1.12 -4.62
N ALA A 99 -14.89 -1.68 -3.42
CA ALA A 99 -14.51 -0.91 -2.25
C ALA A 99 -13.17 -0.18 -2.44
N VAL A 100 -12.16 -0.86 -2.97
CA VAL A 100 -10.85 -0.26 -3.28
C VAL A 100 -10.99 0.84 -4.33
N CYS A 101 -11.74 0.60 -5.40
CA CYS A 101 -12.00 1.62 -6.44
C CYS A 101 -12.73 2.83 -5.87
N CYS A 102 -13.75 2.65 -5.04
CA CYS A 102 -14.49 3.75 -4.41
C CYS A 102 -13.57 4.61 -3.53
N VAL A 103 -12.72 3.99 -2.70
CA VAL A 103 -11.78 4.73 -1.85
C VAL A 103 -10.70 5.43 -2.68
N ALA A 104 -10.19 4.78 -3.74
CA ALA A 104 -9.21 5.39 -4.63
C ALA A 104 -9.78 6.60 -5.38
N LEU A 105 -11.00 6.48 -5.92
CA LEU A 105 -11.70 7.58 -6.58
C LEU A 105 -12.00 8.72 -5.61
N LEU A 106 -12.42 8.40 -4.37
CA LEU A 106 -12.61 9.41 -3.33
C LEU A 106 -11.29 10.13 -3.01
N ALA A 107 -10.19 9.40 -2.88
CA ALA A 107 -8.89 10.01 -2.63
C ALA A 107 -8.44 10.93 -3.78
N LEU A 108 -8.67 10.52 -5.04
CA LEU A 108 -8.40 11.36 -6.21
C LEU A 108 -9.29 12.61 -6.24
N LEU A 109 -10.58 12.47 -5.91
CA LEU A 109 -11.51 13.59 -5.81
C LEU A 109 -11.06 14.58 -4.72
N LEU A 110 -10.69 14.09 -3.53
CA LEU A 110 -10.18 14.92 -2.46
C LEU A 110 -8.87 15.62 -2.85
N HIS A 111 -7.99 14.94 -3.57
CA HIS A 111 -6.77 15.55 -4.09
C HIS A 111 -7.08 16.69 -5.08
N ALA A 112 -8.03 16.47 -5.99
CA ALA A 112 -8.48 17.49 -6.94
C ALA A 112 -9.13 18.71 -6.24
N LEU A 113 -9.76 18.49 -5.08
CA LEU A 113 -10.32 19.54 -4.24
C LEU A 113 -9.29 20.19 -3.29
N SER A 114 -7.98 19.92 -3.47
CA SER A 114 -6.89 20.43 -2.62
C SER A 114 -6.98 19.99 -1.14
N LEU A 115 -7.69 18.91 -0.85
CA LEU A 115 -7.79 18.30 0.48
C LEU A 115 -6.68 17.23 0.65
N GLU A 116 -5.43 17.65 0.50
CA GLU A 116 -4.27 16.75 0.37
C GLU A 116 -4.11 15.78 1.53
N MET A 117 -4.22 16.27 2.78
CA MET A 117 -4.04 15.42 3.96
C MET A 117 -5.08 14.29 4.02
N ALA A 118 -6.33 14.55 3.63
CA ALA A 118 -7.37 13.52 3.61
C ALA A 118 -7.14 12.53 2.46
N ALA A 119 -6.81 13.02 1.27
CA ALA A 119 -6.47 12.20 0.12
C ALA A 119 -5.31 11.24 0.40
N VAL A 120 -4.23 11.76 1.00
CA VAL A 120 -3.04 10.97 1.36
C VAL A 120 -3.38 9.90 2.40
N LYS A 121 -4.16 10.23 3.44
CA LYS A 121 -4.58 9.26 4.46
C LYS A 121 -5.43 8.13 3.86
N LEU A 122 -6.34 8.44 2.93
CA LEU A 122 -7.13 7.42 2.25
C LEU A 122 -6.29 6.53 1.35
N LEU A 123 -5.38 7.10 0.55
CA LEU A 123 -4.45 6.33 -0.28
C LEU A 123 -3.54 5.44 0.57
N HIS A 124 -3.07 5.93 1.72
CA HIS A 124 -2.31 5.15 2.67
C HIS A 124 -3.12 3.96 3.19
N ALA A 125 -4.39 4.15 3.56
CA ALA A 125 -5.24 3.07 4.04
C ALA A 125 -5.38 1.90 3.04
N LEU A 126 -5.33 2.18 1.73
CA LEU A 126 -5.35 1.17 0.67
C LEU A 126 -4.01 0.43 0.47
N GLN A 127 -2.90 1.03 0.91
CA GLN A 127 -1.55 0.46 0.78
C GLN A 127 -1.14 -0.40 1.99
N TYR A 128 -1.84 -0.27 3.11
CA TYR A 128 -1.62 -1.09 4.31
C TYR A 128 -2.50 -2.36 4.27
N PRO A 129 -2.12 -3.41 5.01
CA PRO A 129 -2.85 -4.69 5.02
C PRO A 129 -4.16 -4.63 5.82
N VAL A 130 -4.85 -3.48 5.87
CA VAL A 130 -6.04 -3.26 6.70
C VAL A 130 -7.18 -4.21 6.31
N ILE A 131 -7.50 -4.29 5.02
CA ILE A 131 -8.57 -5.15 4.50
C ILE A 131 -8.25 -6.63 4.80
N LEU A 132 -7.01 -7.05 4.54
CA LEU A 132 -6.56 -8.41 4.79
C LEU A 132 -6.66 -8.76 6.28
N LEU A 133 -6.17 -7.90 7.17
CA LEU A 133 -6.23 -8.14 8.61
C LEU A 133 -7.68 -8.17 9.10
N ALA A 134 -8.55 -7.29 8.61
CA ALA A 134 -9.97 -7.33 8.92
C ALA A 134 -10.61 -8.67 8.53
N LEU A 135 -10.33 -9.19 7.33
CA LEU A 135 -10.84 -10.50 6.88
C LEU A 135 -10.36 -11.65 7.79
N VAL A 136 -9.09 -11.62 8.20
CA VAL A 136 -8.53 -12.65 9.10
C VAL A 136 -9.14 -12.58 10.49
N LEU A 137 -9.31 -11.36 11.03
CA LEU A 137 -9.82 -11.12 12.38
C LEU A 137 -11.32 -11.38 12.52
N VAL A 138 -12.12 -11.16 11.47
CA VAL A 138 -13.58 -11.39 11.50
C VAL A 138 -13.94 -12.86 11.30
N ARG A 139 -13.01 -13.69 10.77
CA ARG A 139 -13.24 -15.12 10.52
C ARG A 139 -13.83 -15.91 11.71
N PRO A 140 -13.41 -15.73 12.98
CA PRO A 140 -13.98 -16.45 14.11
C PRO A 140 -15.48 -16.16 14.30
N LEU A 141 -15.92 -14.94 14.01
CA LEU A 141 -17.30 -14.47 14.17
C LEU A 141 -18.24 -15.01 13.08
N ALA A 142 -17.71 -15.39 11.92
CA ALA A 142 -18.51 -15.97 10.82
C ALA A 142 -18.75 -17.48 10.97
N ARG A 143 -18.22 -18.12 12.02
CA ARG A 143 -18.34 -19.57 12.29
C ARG A 143 -19.21 -19.90 13.52
N SER A 144 -19.71 -18.88 14.20
CA SER A 144 -20.74 -18.93 15.25
C SER A 144 -22.11 -18.68 14.64
#